data_AF-C4JWQ8-F1
#
_entry.id   AF-C4JWQ8-F1
#
_cell.length_a   1.000
_cell.length_b   1.000
_cell.length_c   1.000
_cell.angle_alpha   90.00
_cell.angle_beta   90.00
_cell.angle_gamma   90.00
#
_symmetry.space_group_name_H-M   'P 1'
#
loop_
_entity.id
_entity.type
_entity.pdbx_description
1 polymer ?
#
loop_
_entity_poly.entity_id
_entity_poly.type
_entity_poly.pdbx_seq_one_letter_code
_entity_poly.pdbx_strand_id
1 'polypeptide(L)'
;MLIRRFLPILLWLGLPLISAYDRIPANDTAPCPDPSDIVYSPFAPWFAFYSGGPRSSFCWKAAICTLEPADEARKQQFGATALVMGLLPLTLRDLAWPERRLVLVSAPLPHAAAVIVRALGLEPMVKGELTTWGEEDVQRWMTWVRGSWVAGLGLRSKSAMRILLATSFAMVVVTYGALALVELYSKGSALGCTYPIFALTWCIVGVLPATVHTVFEGWRRRKDIKGQIQTGRPSAVQGVDEAWPVQLSWAIFYIAGTLVYTSIMAVTVVELFVWVVIQLSVTAASKLLALYVCLSLRDPTANDAIFDPSAVPENGSPLKAVK
;
A
#
# COMPACT_ATOMS: atom_id res chain seq x y z
N MET A 1 -2.60 -20.30 -19.74
CA MET A 1 -1.73 -19.27 -20.35
C MET A 1 -1.34 -18.12 -19.40
N LEU A 2 -2.16 -17.72 -18.41
CA LEU A 2 -1.86 -16.60 -17.50
C LEU A 2 -0.69 -16.86 -16.54
N ILE A 3 -0.55 -18.08 -16.02
CA ILE A 3 0.55 -18.50 -15.13
C ILE A 3 1.92 -18.22 -15.76
N ARG A 4 2.04 -18.37 -17.09
CA ARG A 4 3.29 -18.18 -17.83
C ARG A 4 3.74 -16.71 -17.93
N ARG A 5 2.83 -15.74 -17.74
CA ARG A 5 3.15 -14.30 -17.78
C ARG A 5 3.49 -13.71 -16.40
N PHE A 6 2.96 -14.28 -15.32
CA PHE A 6 3.26 -13.84 -13.95
C PHE A 6 4.46 -14.54 -13.33
N LEU A 7 4.75 -15.78 -13.75
CA LEU A 7 5.93 -16.53 -13.34
C LEU A 7 7.26 -15.74 -13.48
N PRO A 8 7.54 -15.03 -14.60
CA PRO A 8 8.78 -14.25 -14.70
C PRO A 8 8.82 -13.06 -13.75
N ILE A 9 7.69 -12.40 -13.45
CA ILE A 9 7.65 -11.24 -12.54
C ILE A 9 7.81 -11.69 -11.08
N LEU A 10 7.17 -12.81 -10.70
CA LEU A 10 7.35 -13.46 -9.39
C LEU A 10 8.76 -14.02 -9.21
N LEU A 11 9.37 -14.60 -10.26
CA LEU A 11 10.78 -15.02 -10.21
C LEU A 11 11.71 -13.82 -10.11
N TRP A 12 11.47 -12.73 -10.85
CA TRP A 12 12.30 -11.52 -10.77
C TRP A 12 12.22 -10.83 -9.41
N LEU A 13 11.07 -10.85 -8.74
CA LEU A 13 10.90 -10.36 -7.36
C LEU A 13 11.46 -11.33 -6.30
N GLY A 14 11.46 -12.64 -6.58
CA GLY A 14 11.96 -13.69 -5.67
C GLY A 14 13.48 -13.93 -5.74
N LEU A 15 14.11 -13.71 -6.90
CA LEU A 15 15.56 -13.84 -7.08
C LEU A 15 16.42 -13.03 -6.09
N PRO A 16 16.11 -11.75 -5.78
CA PRO A 16 16.89 -11.01 -4.79
C PRO A 16 16.73 -11.56 -3.36
N LEU A 17 15.59 -12.19 -3.04
CA LEU A 17 15.34 -12.81 -1.73
C LEU A 17 16.10 -14.13 -1.57
N ILE A 18 16.14 -14.97 -2.61
CA ILE A 18 16.87 -16.25 -2.59
C ILE A 18 18.39 -16.00 -2.54
N SER A 19 18.89 -15.02 -3.31
CA SER A 19 20.30 -14.64 -3.28
C SER A 19 20.76 -14.01 -1.95
N ALA A 20 19.84 -13.49 -1.13
CA ALA A 20 20.14 -12.94 0.19
C ALA A 20 20.21 -14.03 1.27
N TYR A 21 19.48 -15.15 1.10
CA TYR A 21 19.47 -16.26 2.05
C TYR A 21 20.79 -17.05 2.07
N ASP A 22 21.38 -17.32 0.90
CA ASP A 22 22.65 -18.05 0.76
C ASP A 22 23.89 -17.31 1.32
N ARG A 23 23.71 -16.08 1.82
CA ARG A 23 24.77 -15.24 2.36
C ARG A 23 24.68 -15.03 3.87
N ILE A 24 23.98 -15.87 4.61
CA ILE A 24 24.01 -15.82 6.08
C ILE A 24 25.10 -16.79 6.57
N PRO A 25 26.34 -16.35 6.84
CA PRO A 25 27.32 -17.25 7.44
C PRO A 25 26.85 -17.63 8.85
N ALA A 26 26.68 -18.93 9.06
CA ALA A 26 26.53 -19.51 10.38
C ALA A 26 27.87 -19.38 11.09
N ASN A 27 27.89 -18.63 12.19
CA ASN A 27 28.99 -18.50 13.14
C ASN A 27 30.09 -17.48 12.77
N ASP A 28 29.87 -16.22 13.15
CA ASP A 28 30.87 -15.15 13.07
C ASP A 28 31.30 -14.78 14.50
N THR A 29 32.42 -15.35 14.96
CA THR A 29 32.97 -15.21 16.33
C THR A 29 33.71 -13.90 16.58
N ALA A 30 33.72 -12.96 15.61
CA ALA A 30 34.39 -11.67 15.82
C ALA A 30 33.79 -10.89 17.01
N PRO A 31 34.59 -10.19 17.81
CA PRO A 31 34.07 -9.36 18.90
C PRO A 31 33.20 -8.21 18.37
N CYS A 32 32.30 -7.70 19.22
CA CYS A 32 31.55 -6.48 18.92
C CYS A 32 32.50 -5.30 18.73
N PRO A 33 32.21 -4.36 17.80
CA PRO A 33 32.95 -3.11 17.72
C PRO A 33 32.84 -2.34 19.04
N ASP A 34 33.86 -1.54 19.35
CA ASP A 34 33.90 -0.73 20.57
C ASP A 34 32.66 0.18 20.63
N PRO A 35 31.96 0.32 21.78
CA PRO A 35 30.81 1.20 21.92
C PRO A 35 31.03 2.64 21.45
N SER A 36 32.27 3.13 21.46
CA SER A 36 32.65 4.45 20.94
C SER A 36 32.59 4.56 19.40
N ASP A 37 32.71 3.45 18.69
CA ASP A 37 32.55 3.36 17.23
C ASP A 37 31.08 3.21 16.81
N ILE A 38 30.19 2.87 17.75
CA ILE A 38 28.74 2.82 17.54
C ILE A 38 28.21 4.25 17.67
N VAL A 39 28.47 5.06 16.65
CA VAL A 39 28.05 6.46 16.60
C VAL A 39 26.53 6.54 16.49
N TYR A 40 25.87 6.95 17.57
CA TYR A 40 24.44 7.28 17.62
C TYR A 40 24.17 8.66 17.00
N SER A 41 24.52 8.85 15.73
CA SER A 41 24.17 10.05 14.98
C SER A 41 22.86 9.82 14.23
N PRO A 42 21.86 10.73 14.35
CA PRO A 42 20.72 10.69 13.46
C PRO A 42 21.21 10.87 12.03
N PHE A 43 20.76 10.01 11.12
CA PHE A 43 21.05 10.06 9.68
C PHE A 43 22.50 9.77 9.26
N ALA A 44 23.18 8.85 9.94
CA ALA A 44 24.46 8.32 9.45
C ALA A 44 24.23 7.29 8.32
N PRO A 45 24.92 7.41 7.17
CA PRO A 45 24.77 6.43 6.09
C PRO A 45 25.14 5.04 6.58
N TRP A 46 24.18 4.12 6.58
CA TRP A 46 24.39 2.78 7.15
C TRP A 46 25.47 1.97 6.38
N PHE A 47 25.69 2.30 5.10
CA PHE A 47 26.74 1.68 4.28
C PHE A 47 28.16 2.04 4.71
N ALA A 48 28.37 3.09 5.53
CA ALA A 48 29.69 3.41 6.07
C ALA A 48 30.18 2.36 7.08
N PHE A 49 29.27 1.77 7.87
CA PHE A 49 29.53 0.61 8.72
C PHE A 49 29.85 -0.67 7.92
N TYR A 50 29.59 -0.67 6.61
CA TYR A 50 29.75 -1.81 5.70
C TYR A 50 31.01 -1.69 4.81
N SER A 51 31.94 -0.77 5.13
CA SER A 51 33.17 -0.58 4.36
C SER A 51 34.25 -1.64 4.70
N GLY A 52 34.02 -2.90 4.30
CA GLY A 52 35.12 -3.88 4.20
C GLY A 52 34.74 -5.37 4.30
N GLY A 53 34.75 -6.07 3.16
CA GLY A 53 35.00 -7.52 3.08
C GLY A 53 33.78 -8.47 3.01
N PRO A 54 34.02 -9.81 2.91
CA PRO A 54 33.05 -10.85 2.54
C PRO A 54 32.03 -11.20 3.65
N ARG A 55 31.48 -10.20 4.36
CA ARG A 55 30.72 -10.37 5.61
C ARG A 55 29.35 -9.69 5.57
N SER A 56 28.38 -10.39 5.00
CA SER A 56 26.95 -10.05 4.95
C SER A 56 26.20 -10.25 6.29
N SER A 57 26.86 -10.77 7.34
CA SER A 57 26.30 -11.02 8.68
C SER A 57 26.40 -9.84 9.67
N PHE A 58 27.10 -8.76 9.32
CA PHE A 58 27.44 -7.72 10.29
C PHE A 58 26.27 -6.86 10.77
N CYS A 59 25.16 -6.74 10.03
CA CYS A 59 24.05 -5.88 10.45
C CYS A 59 23.29 -6.46 11.64
N TRP A 60 22.93 -7.75 11.60
CA TRP A 60 22.30 -8.42 12.75
C TRP A 60 23.22 -8.47 13.95
N LYS A 61 24.51 -8.68 13.71
CA LYS A 61 25.53 -8.62 14.74
C LYS A 61 25.66 -7.21 15.32
N ALA A 62 25.63 -6.16 14.50
CA ALA A 62 25.61 -4.78 14.96
C ALA A 62 24.35 -4.48 15.79
N ALA A 63 23.17 -4.95 15.37
CA ALA A 63 21.95 -4.89 16.18
C ALA A 63 22.15 -5.50 17.56
N ILE A 64 22.65 -6.75 17.61
CA ILE A 64 22.90 -7.47 18.87
C ILE A 64 23.93 -6.72 19.71
N CYS A 65 25.05 -6.31 19.11
CA CYS A 65 26.11 -5.54 19.75
C CYS A 65 25.67 -4.14 20.21
N THR A 66 24.60 -3.58 19.64
CA THR A 66 23.99 -2.32 20.13
C THR A 66 22.97 -2.57 21.25
N LEU A 67 22.24 -3.68 21.18
CA LEU A 67 21.13 -4.00 22.08
C LEU A 67 21.60 -4.63 23.40
N GLU A 68 22.59 -5.51 23.33
CA GLU A 68 23.09 -6.29 24.47
C GLU A 68 23.74 -5.42 25.55
N PRO A 69 24.67 -4.48 25.23
CA PRO A 69 25.25 -3.58 26.23
C PRO A 69 24.38 -2.36 26.56
N ALA A 70 23.22 -2.18 25.91
CA ALA A 70 22.34 -1.06 26.18
C ALA A 70 21.74 -1.12 27.60
N ASP A 71 21.49 0.05 28.18
CA ASP A 71 20.73 0.19 29.41
C ASP A 71 19.26 -0.22 29.21
N GLU A 72 18.58 -0.61 30.29
CA GLU A 72 17.22 -1.14 30.22
C GLU A 72 16.21 -0.15 29.62
N ALA A 73 16.37 1.15 29.90
CA ALA A 73 15.52 2.18 29.30
C ALA A 73 15.67 2.22 27.77
N ARG A 74 16.87 1.99 27.26
CA ARG A 74 17.15 1.97 25.83
C ARG A 74 16.69 0.69 25.14
N LYS A 75 16.77 -0.46 25.81
CA LYS A 75 16.14 -1.70 25.32
C LYS A 75 14.63 -1.52 25.16
N GLN A 76 13.97 -0.84 26.10
CA GLN A 76 12.56 -0.48 25.99
C GLN A 76 12.29 0.45 24.80
N GLN A 77 13.16 1.43 24.53
CA GLN A 77 13.04 2.30 23.35
C GLN A 77 13.13 1.52 22.03
N PHE A 78 14.05 0.56 21.91
CA PHE A 78 14.15 -0.29 20.72
C PHE A 78 12.88 -1.13 20.51
N GLY A 79 12.36 -1.73 21.60
CA GLY A 79 11.10 -2.47 21.56
C GLY A 79 9.90 -1.61 21.15
N ALA A 80 9.78 -0.41 21.72
CA ALA A 80 8.72 0.54 21.39
C ALA A 80 8.81 1.01 19.92
N THR A 81 10.02 1.27 19.44
CA THR A 81 10.25 1.69 18.05
C THR A 81 9.86 0.62 17.06
N ALA A 82 10.26 -0.64 17.30
CA ALA A 82 9.86 -1.78 16.48
C ALA A 82 8.33 -1.94 16.46
N LEU A 83 7.66 -1.72 17.58
CA LEU A 83 6.19 -1.78 17.67
C LEU A 83 5.53 -0.66 16.85
N VAL A 84 5.98 0.58 16.99
CA VAL A 84 5.46 1.72 16.22
C VAL A 84 5.66 1.48 14.73
N MET A 85 6.86 1.08 14.31
CA MET A 85 7.15 0.81 12.90
C MET A 85 6.39 -0.41 12.38
N GLY A 86 6.19 -1.46 13.17
CA GLY A 86 5.44 -2.64 12.76
C GLY A 86 3.93 -2.37 12.54
N LEU A 87 3.34 -1.48 13.34
CA LEU A 87 1.90 -1.21 13.32
C LEU A 87 1.52 -0.02 12.45
N LEU A 88 2.24 1.10 12.55
CA LEU A 88 1.81 2.38 11.97
C LEU A 88 1.72 2.35 10.43
N PRO A 89 2.71 1.90 9.66
CA PRO A 89 2.63 1.85 8.20
C PRO A 89 1.49 0.97 7.69
N LEU A 90 1.25 -0.18 8.32
CA LEU A 90 0.17 -1.09 7.94
C LEU A 90 -1.20 -0.54 8.32
N THR A 91 -1.34 0.02 9.52
CA THR A 91 -2.60 0.67 9.92
C THR A 91 -2.92 1.89 9.07
N LEU A 92 -1.94 2.70 8.69
CA LEU A 92 -2.15 3.83 7.78
C LEU A 92 -2.64 3.37 6.39
N ARG A 93 -2.11 2.24 5.90
CA ARG A 93 -2.60 1.62 4.65
C ARG A 93 -4.09 1.27 4.75
N ASP A 94 -4.53 0.69 5.87
CA ASP A 94 -5.88 0.14 6.03
C ASP A 94 -6.94 1.14 6.51
N LEU A 95 -6.62 1.98 7.49
CA LEU A 95 -7.57 2.84 8.20
C LEU A 95 -7.69 4.25 7.64
N ALA A 96 -6.83 4.66 6.71
CA ALA A 96 -6.86 6.02 6.21
C ALA A 96 -7.96 6.26 5.16
N TRP A 97 -8.46 7.51 5.17
CA TRP A 97 -9.37 8.15 4.22
C TRP A 97 -9.21 7.70 2.75
N PRO A 98 -10.29 7.65 1.93
CA PRO A 98 -11.69 7.99 2.23
C PRO A 98 -12.38 6.94 3.11
N GLU A 99 -13.64 7.16 3.52
CA GLU A 99 -14.38 6.27 4.45
C GLU A 99 -14.14 4.79 4.14
N ARG A 100 -13.47 4.10 5.08
CA ARG A 100 -13.10 2.68 4.99
C ARG A 100 -12.38 2.30 3.68
N ARG A 101 -11.58 3.19 3.07
CA ARG A 101 -10.85 3.03 1.79
C ARG A 101 -11.70 2.75 0.54
N LEU A 102 -13.03 2.82 0.65
CA LEU A 102 -13.94 2.48 -0.44
C LEU A 102 -14.11 3.67 -1.36
N VAL A 103 -14.03 3.43 -2.67
CA VAL A 103 -14.34 4.42 -3.68
C VAL A 103 -15.43 3.87 -4.58
N LEU A 104 -16.56 4.56 -4.61
CA LEU A 104 -17.64 4.21 -5.52
C LEU A 104 -17.27 4.58 -6.96
N VAL A 105 -17.33 3.59 -7.84
CA VAL A 105 -17.08 3.74 -9.27
C VAL A 105 -18.32 3.30 -10.06
N SER A 106 -18.63 4.01 -11.14
CA SER A 106 -19.84 3.78 -11.94
C SER A 106 -19.79 2.49 -12.75
N ALA A 107 -18.60 2.04 -13.12
CA ALA A 107 -18.38 0.85 -13.93
C ALA A 107 -17.15 0.09 -13.41
N PRO A 108 -17.05 -1.22 -13.67
CA PRO A 108 -15.86 -1.99 -13.33
C PRO A 108 -14.63 -1.41 -14.03
N LEU A 109 -13.57 -1.12 -13.28
CA LEU A 109 -12.35 -0.58 -13.84
C LEU A 109 -11.65 -1.60 -14.75
N PRO A 110 -10.89 -1.15 -15.76
CA PRO A 110 -9.99 -2.03 -16.48
C PRO A 110 -9.01 -2.67 -15.50
N HIS A 111 -8.66 -3.93 -15.75
CA HIS A 111 -7.92 -4.78 -14.82
C HIS A 111 -6.63 -4.14 -14.29
N ALA A 112 -5.87 -3.43 -15.14
CA ALA A 112 -4.65 -2.75 -14.73
C ALA A 112 -4.91 -1.60 -13.75
N ALA A 113 -5.93 -0.78 -13.99
CA ALA A 113 -6.28 0.31 -13.08
C ALA A 113 -6.81 -0.23 -11.74
N ALA A 114 -7.60 -1.30 -11.77
CA ALA A 114 -8.08 -1.97 -10.56
C ALA A 114 -6.92 -2.51 -9.69
N VAL A 115 -5.86 -3.04 -10.32
CA VAL A 115 -4.66 -3.51 -9.62
C VAL A 115 -3.92 -2.34 -8.99
N ILE A 116 -3.70 -1.27 -9.75
CA ILE A 116 -2.98 -0.08 -9.28
C ILE A 116 -3.71 0.56 -8.10
N VAL A 117 -5.03 0.78 -8.22
CA VAL A 117 -5.86 1.37 -7.15
C VAL A 117 -5.79 0.53 -5.87
N ARG A 118 -5.89 -0.80 -5.99
CA ARG A 118 -5.78 -1.73 -4.85
C ARG A 118 -4.39 -1.78 -4.25
N ALA A 119 -3.35 -1.74 -5.07
CA ALA A 119 -1.96 -1.70 -4.63
C ALA A 119 -1.66 -0.42 -3.83
N LEU A 120 -2.23 0.71 -4.26
CA LEU A 120 -2.16 2.02 -3.59
C LEU A 120 -3.04 2.14 -2.33
N GLY A 121 -3.80 1.09 -1.99
CA GLY A 121 -4.55 1.00 -0.72
C GLY A 121 -6.00 1.47 -0.77
N LEU A 122 -6.59 1.63 -1.97
CA LEU A 122 -8.02 1.89 -2.14
C LEU A 122 -8.75 0.69 -2.74
N GLU A 123 -10.05 0.62 -2.48
CA GLU A 123 -10.90 -0.46 -2.97
C GLU A 123 -12.01 0.11 -3.86
N PRO A 124 -11.93 -0.09 -5.18
CA PRO A 124 -12.96 0.37 -6.09
C PRO A 124 -14.17 -0.55 -6.02
N MET A 125 -15.34 0.02 -5.71
CA MET A 125 -16.61 -0.70 -5.58
C MET A 125 -17.62 -0.22 -6.61
N VAL A 126 -18.34 -1.16 -7.23
CA VAL A 126 -19.38 -0.85 -8.21
C VAL A 126 -20.75 -0.77 -7.51
N LYS A 127 -21.56 0.26 -7.84
CA LYS A 127 -22.87 0.54 -7.21
C LYS A 127 -23.80 -0.69 -7.15
N GLY A 128 -23.78 -1.55 -8.17
CA GLY A 128 -24.66 -2.72 -8.27
C GLY A 128 -24.31 -3.90 -7.35
N GLU A 129 -23.15 -3.88 -6.69
CA GLU A 129 -22.67 -5.01 -5.88
C GLU A 129 -22.92 -4.83 -4.37
N LEU A 130 -23.32 -3.64 -3.93
CA LEU A 130 -23.55 -3.37 -2.51
C LEU A 130 -25.04 -3.35 -2.19
N THR A 131 -25.54 -4.44 -1.61
CA THR A 131 -26.83 -4.46 -0.91
C THR A 131 -26.83 -3.57 0.34
N THR A 132 -25.65 -3.23 0.86
CA THR A 132 -25.48 -2.50 2.12
C THR A 132 -25.35 -0.98 2.01
N TRP A 133 -25.04 -0.44 0.83
CA TRP A 133 -24.98 1.01 0.64
C TRP A 133 -26.31 1.47 0.09
N GLY A 134 -27.09 2.14 0.93
CA GLY A 134 -28.36 2.72 0.53
C GLY A 134 -28.16 3.84 -0.50
N GLU A 135 -29.24 4.26 -1.14
CA GLU A 135 -29.23 5.46 -1.99
C GLU A 135 -28.71 6.69 -1.23
N GLU A 136 -28.98 6.77 0.08
CA GLU A 136 -28.49 7.82 0.97
C GLU A 136 -26.96 7.86 1.09
N ASP A 137 -26.28 6.70 1.18
CA ASP A 137 -24.82 6.65 1.29
C ASP A 137 -24.15 7.02 -0.03
N VAL A 138 -24.74 6.61 -1.16
CA VAL A 138 -24.30 7.03 -2.49
C VAL A 138 -24.47 8.55 -2.64
N GLN A 139 -25.59 9.09 -2.19
CA GLN A 139 -25.85 10.53 -2.23
C GLN A 139 -24.87 11.30 -1.33
N ARG A 140 -24.59 10.81 -0.12
CA ARG A 140 -23.58 11.37 0.79
C ARG A 140 -22.19 11.36 0.17
N TRP A 141 -21.80 10.26 -0.47
CA TRP A 141 -20.53 10.19 -1.20
C TRP A 141 -20.48 11.23 -2.33
N MET A 142 -21.56 11.36 -3.11
CA MET A 142 -21.63 12.29 -4.23
C MET A 142 -21.60 13.75 -3.80
N THR A 143 -22.31 14.11 -2.74
CA THR A 143 -22.29 15.46 -2.18
C THR A 143 -20.91 15.79 -1.63
N TRP A 144 -20.26 14.84 -0.95
CA TRP A 144 -18.88 15.00 -0.49
C TRP A 144 -17.91 15.16 -1.67
N VAL A 145 -17.99 14.32 -2.69
CA VAL A 145 -17.12 14.38 -3.89
C VAL A 145 -17.26 15.73 -4.60
N ARG A 146 -18.49 16.24 -4.75
CA ARG A 146 -18.76 17.55 -5.40
C ARG A 146 -18.37 18.74 -4.52
N GLY A 147 -18.59 18.65 -3.21
CA GLY A 147 -18.28 19.73 -2.26
C GLY A 147 -16.84 19.77 -1.76
N SER A 148 -16.09 18.67 -1.92
CA SER A 148 -14.71 18.57 -1.49
C SER A 148 -13.80 19.35 -2.43
N TRP A 149 -12.95 20.20 -1.86
CA TRP A 149 -11.89 20.90 -2.61
C TRP A 149 -10.91 19.93 -3.30
N VAL A 150 -10.69 18.74 -2.73
CA VAL A 150 -9.79 17.72 -3.27
C VAL A 150 -10.42 16.99 -4.45
N ALA A 151 -11.63 16.45 -4.28
CA ALA A 151 -12.28 15.65 -5.32
C ALA A 151 -13.00 16.51 -6.36
N GLY A 152 -13.63 17.61 -5.94
CA GLY A 152 -14.45 18.49 -6.77
C GLY A 152 -13.65 19.31 -7.77
N LEU A 153 -12.40 19.68 -7.44
CA LEU A 153 -11.53 20.42 -8.37
C LEU A 153 -11.22 19.61 -9.63
N GLY A 154 -11.02 18.29 -9.48
CA GLY A 154 -10.81 17.38 -10.62
C GLY A 154 -12.05 17.20 -11.49
N LEU A 155 -13.24 17.24 -10.89
CA LEU A 155 -14.51 17.10 -11.60
C LEU A 155 -14.90 18.33 -12.41
N ARG A 156 -14.36 19.51 -12.08
CA ARG A 156 -14.72 20.77 -12.73
C ARG A 156 -14.22 20.87 -14.18
N SER A 157 -13.11 20.22 -14.52
CA SER A 157 -12.53 20.25 -15.88
C SER A 157 -11.64 19.04 -16.15
N LYS A 158 -11.71 18.51 -17.38
CA LYS A 158 -10.81 17.43 -17.85
C LYS A 158 -9.33 17.83 -17.75
N SER A 159 -9.00 19.11 -17.98
CA SER A 159 -7.63 19.60 -17.85
C SER A 159 -7.19 19.65 -16.40
N ALA A 160 -8.06 20.07 -15.48
CA ALA A 160 -7.79 20.07 -14.05
C ALA A 160 -7.56 18.64 -13.52
N MET A 161 -8.38 17.66 -13.95
CA MET A 161 -8.18 16.25 -13.62
C MET A 161 -6.81 15.74 -14.08
N ARG A 162 -6.39 16.05 -15.32
CA ARG A 162 -5.06 15.64 -15.82
C ARG A 162 -3.93 16.25 -15.01
N ILE A 163 -4.03 17.52 -14.65
CA ILE A 163 -3.03 18.22 -13.82
C ILE A 163 -2.96 17.56 -12.44
N LEU A 164 -4.11 17.33 -11.78
CA LEU A 164 -4.15 16.67 -10.46
C LEU A 164 -3.63 15.24 -10.49
N LEU A 165 -3.91 14.49 -11.56
CA LEU A 165 -3.35 13.16 -11.76
C LEU A 165 -1.83 13.22 -11.92
N ALA A 166 -1.32 14.15 -12.73
CA ALA A 166 0.12 14.33 -12.91
C ALA A 166 0.83 14.79 -11.62
N THR A 167 0.24 15.71 -10.86
CA THR A 167 0.82 16.18 -9.60
C THR A 167 0.77 15.11 -8.52
N SER A 168 -0.33 14.36 -8.38
CA SER A 168 -0.41 13.23 -7.44
C SER A 168 0.57 12.12 -7.79
N PHE A 169 0.77 11.83 -9.07
CA PHE A 169 1.81 10.91 -9.53
C PHE A 169 3.22 11.40 -9.17
N ALA A 170 3.52 12.68 -9.42
CA ALA A 170 4.80 13.27 -9.03
C ALA A 170 5.03 13.23 -7.50
N MET A 171 3.99 13.50 -6.71
CA MET A 171 4.04 13.38 -5.24
C MET A 171 4.34 11.95 -4.79
N VAL A 172 3.74 10.93 -5.43
CA VAL A 172 4.07 9.53 -5.16
C VAL A 172 5.54 9.26 -5.45
N VAL A 173 6.06 9.67 -6.60
CA VAL A 173 7.48 9.48 -6.94
C VAL A 173 8.40 10.14 -5.92
N VAL A 174 8.12 11.39 -5.53
CA VAL A 174 8.92 12.13 -4.54
C VAL A 174 8.87 11.46 -3.16
N THR A 175 7.68 11.05 -2.69
CA THR A 175 7.53 10.43 -1.37
C THR A 175 8.15 9.04 -1.28
N TYR A 176 8.04 8.23 -2.34
CA TYR A 176 8.75 6.95 -2.44
C TYR A 176 10.28 7.15 -2.56
N GLY A 177 10.72 8.21 -3.25
CA GLY A 177 12.13 8.61 -3.28
C GLY A 177 12.64 9.04 -1.89
N ALA A 178 11.86 9.82 -1.15
CA ALA A 178 12.17 10.21 0.23
C ALA A 178 12.22 9.00 1.16
N LEU A 179 11.31 8.03 1.00
CA LEU A 179 11.35 6.75 1.70
C LEU A 179 12.66 6.01 1.42
N ALA A 180 13.09 5.94 0.15
CA ALA A 180 14.36 5.34 -0.22
C ALA A 180 15.56 6.06 0.41
N LEU A 181 15.55 7.39 0.46
CA LEU A 181 16.60 8.18 1.10
C LEU A 181 16.65 7.91 2.60
N VAL A 182 15.50 7.93 3.29
CA VAL A 182 15.48 7.61 4.72
C VAL A 182 15.90 6.17 4.97
N GLU A 183 15.56 5.23 4.10
CA GLU A 183 16.12 3.88 4.17
C GLU A 183 17.64 3.82 3.97
N LEU A 184 18.22 4.69 3.14
CA LEU A 184 19.66 4.76 2.91
C LEU A 184 20.44 5.48 4.03
N TYR A 185 19.79 6.39 4.74
CA TYR A 185 20.43 7.21 5.78
C TYR A 185 20.06 6.81 7.21
N SER A 186 18.99 6.04 7.42
CA SER A 186 18.38 5.84 8.75
C SER A 186 18.22 4.36 9.13
N LYS A 187 19.12 3.46 8.70
CA LYS A 187 18.95 2.01 8.95
C LYS A 187 20.04 1.40 9.84
N GLY A 188 19.71 1.22 11.11
CA GLY A 188 20.56 0.59 12.15
C GLY A 188 20.31 -0.91 12.39
N SER A 189 19.39 -1.57 11.68
CA SER A 189 19.13 -3.03 11.48
C SER A 189 17.74 -3.18 10.82
N ALA A 190 17.24 -4.23 10.15
CA ALA A 190 17.58 -5.66 10.02
C ALA A 190 17.04 -6.27 8.68
N LEU A 191 17.00 -7.61 8.55
CA LEU A 191 16.51 -8.46 7.42
C LEU A 191 16.97 -7.98 6.02
N GLY A 192 18.19 -8.38 5.63
CA GLY A 192 18.75 -8.08 4.30
C GLY A 192 19.87 -7.05 4.33
N CYS A 193 20.93 -7.32 5.09
CA CYS A 193 22.13 -6.49 5.27
C CYS A 193 22.79 -6.00 3.97
N THR A 194 22.42 -6.56 2.83
CA THR A 194 22.90 -6.20 1.49
C THR A 194 21.93 -5.31 0.69
N TYR A 195 20.74 -5.03 1.21
CA TYR A 195 19.65 -4.40 0.46
C TYR A 195 18.96 -3.26 1.23
N PRO A 196 19.37 -1.99 1.02
CA PRO A 196 18.89 -0.84 1.80
C PRO A 196 17.39 -0.57 1.66
N ILE A 197 16.82 -0.83 0.49
CA ILE A 197 15.51 -0.33 0.06
C ILE A 197 14.38 -1.35 0.28
N PHE A 198 14.38 -1.99 1.46
CA PHE A 198 13.53 -3.13 1.75
C PHE A 198 12.05 -2.75 1.99
N ALA A 199 11.79 -1.66 2.72
CA ALA A 199 10.43 -1.14 2.91
C ALA A 199 9.86 -0.61 1.59
N LEU A 200 10.69 0.08 0.79
CA LEU A 200 10.30 0.48 -0.56
C LEU A 200 9.89 -0.74 -1.41
N THR A 201 10.71 -1.80 -1.42
CA THR A 201 10.32 -3.03 -2.13
C THR A 201 9.06 -3.65 -1.56
N TRP A 202 8.84 -3.59 -0.25
CA TRP A 202 7.63 -4.13 0.34
C TRP A 202 6.38 -3.40 -0.17
N CYS A 203 6.44 -2.07 -0.30
CA CYS A 203 5.38 -1.29 -0.91
C CYS A 203 5.10 -1.75 -2.36
N ILE A 204 6.14 -2.07 -3.14
CA ILE A 204 6.01 -2.60 -4.51
C ILE A 204 5.44 -4.03 -4.51
N VAL A 205 5.87 -4.89 -3.57
CA VAL A 205 5.36 -6.27 -3.40
C VAL A 205 3.85 -6.27 -3.13
N GLY A 206 3.30 -5.19 -2.59
CA GLY A 206 1.86 -4.99 -2.43
C GLY A 206 1.04 -5.06 -3.73
N VAL A 207 1.69 -4.98 -4.90
CA VAL A 207 1.06 -5.26 -6.20
C VAL A 207 0.63 -6.72 -6.31
N LEU A 208 1.36 -7.67 -5.71
CA LEU A 208 1.03 -9.09 -5.78
C LEU A 208 -0.34 -9.42 -5.16
N PRO A 209 -0.61 -9.13 -3.87
CA PRO A 209 -1.93 -9.40 -3.30
C PRO A 209 -3.03 -8.59 -4.00
N ALA A 210 -2.73 -7.38 -4.50
CA ALA A 210 -3.67 -6.62 -5.33
C ALA A 210 -4.02 -7.34 -6.65
N THR A 211 -3.04 -7.92 -7.35
CA THR A 211 -3.29 -8.70 -8.57
C THR A 211 -4.13 -9.93 -8.28
N VAL A 212 -3.81 -10.69 -7.23
CA VAL A 212 -4.60 -11.85 -6.81
C VAL A 212 -6.04 -11.41 -6.53
N HIS A 213 -6.23 -10.35 -5.74
CA HIS A 213 -7.55 -9.81 -5.45
C HIS A 213 -8.33 -9.47 -6.74
N THR A 214 -7.77 -8.66 -7.64
CA THR A 214 -8.46 -8.29 -8.89
C THR A 214 -8.82 -9.47 -9.78
N VAL A 215 -7.96 -10.49 -9.85
CA VAL A 215 -8.20 -11.69 -10.67
C VAL A 215 -9.36 -12.51 -10.10
N PHE A 216 -9.37 -12.70 -8.77
CA PHE A 216 -10.42 -13.47 -8.11
C PHE A 216 -11.76 -12.73 -8.10
N GLU A 217 -11.76 -11.42 -7.93
CA GLU A 217 -12.95 -10.58 -8.10
C GLU A 217 -13.48 -10.68 -9.55
N GLY A 218 -12.62 -10.52 -10.56
CA GLY A 218 -13.01 -10.64 -11.96
C GLY A 218 -13.52 -12.03 -12.32
N TRP A 219 -12.96 -13.08 -11.72
CA TRP A 219 -13.43 -14.46 -11.89
C TRP A 219 -14.80 -14.68 -11.24
N ARG A 220 -15.03 -14.12 -10.05
CA ARG A 220 -16.31 -14.17 -9.34
C ARG A 220 -17.40 -13.43 -10.14
N ARG A 221 -17.14 -12.18 -10.55
CA ARG A 221 -18.07 -11.40 -11.39
C ARG A 221 -18.52 -12.14 -12.66
N ARG A 222 -17.61 -12.87 -13.32
CA ARG A 222 -17.94 -13.69 -14.50
C ARG A 222 -18.85 -14.88 -14.16
N LYS A 223 -18.76 -15.42 -12.96
CA LYS A 223 -19.66 -16.47 -12.46
C LYS A 223 -20.99 -15.89 -11.99
N ASP A 224 -21.00 -14.70 -11.40
CA ASP A 224 -22.19 -14.06 -10.84
C ASP A 224 -23.16 -13.54 -11.91
N ILE A 225 -22.68 -13.27 -13.14
CA ILE A 225 -23.55 -13.07 -14.31
C ILE A 225 -24.48 -14.29 -14.54
N LYS A 226 -24.17 -15.45 -13.95
CA LYS A 226 -25.03 -16.65 -13.94
C LYS A 226 -25.96 -16.77 -12.72
N GLY A 227 -26.08 -15.72 -11.90
CA GLY A 227 -27.25 -15.49 -11.04
C GLY A 227 -27.16 -15.87 -9.56
N GLN A 228 -25.99 -16.02 -8.94
CA GLN A 228 -25.93 -16.35 -7.51
C GLN A 228 -24.54 -16.08 -6.93
N ILE A 229 -24.33 -14.92 -6.30
CA ILE A 229 -23.55 -14.70 -5.05
C ILE A 229 -23.67 -13.21 -4.71
N GLN A 230 -24.18 -12.93 -3.51
CA GLN A 230 -24.21 -11.60 -2.92
C GLN A 230 -22.91 -11.41 -2.13
N THR A 231 -22.09 -10.41 -2.46
CA THR A 231 -20.91 -10.09 -1.65
C THR A 231 -21.35 -9.39 -0.37
N GLY A 232 -20.88 -9.91 0.77
CA GLY A 232 -21.09 -9.30 2.09
C GLY A 232 -20.47 -7.91 2.20
N ARG A 233 -20.78 -7.23 3.30
CA ARG A 233 -20.37 -5.84 3.58
C ARG A 233 -18.86 -5.68 3.37
N PRO A 234 -18.39 -4.64 2.65
CA PRO A 234 -16.97 -4.37 2.55
C PRO A 234 -16.38 -4.10 3.94
N SER A 235 -15.34 -4.86 4.24
CA SER A 235 -14.61 -4.82 5.50
C SER A 235 -13.58 -3.69 5.50
N ALA A 236 -13.18 -3.24 6.69
CA ALA A 236 -12.18 -2.18 6.82
C ALA A 236 -10.74 -2.62 6.45
N VAL A 237 -10.48 -3.92 6.25
CA VAL A 237 -9.14 -4.51 6.02
C VAL A 237 -9.10 -5.23 4.66
N GLN A 238 -8.03 -5.07 3.88
CA GLN A 238 -8.02 -5.53 2.48
C GLN A 238 -8.11 -7.06 2.45
N GLY A 239 -9.11 -7.58 1.72
CA GLY A 239 -9.32 -9.02 1.58
C GLY A 239 -10.09 -9.68 2.71
N VAL A 240 -10.57 -8.98 3.74
CA VAL A 240 -11.48 -9.57 4.73
C VAL A 240 -12.86 -9.79 4.10
N ASP A 241 -13.47 -10.95 4.37
CA ASP A 241 -14.69 -11.47 3.75
C ASP A 241 -14.58 -11.84 2.25
N GLU A 242 -13.34 -11.87 1.72
CA GLU A 242 -13.05 -12.36 0.38
C GLU A 242 -12.78 -13.86 0.32
N ALA A 243 -12.60 -14.41 -0.89
CA ALA A 243 -12.23 -15.81 -1.07
C ALA A 243 -10.89 -16.13 -0.37
N TRP A 244 -10.76 -17.36 0.15
CA TRP A 244 -9.58 -17.80 0.91
C TRP A 244 -8.22 -17.49 0.26
N PRO A 245 -8.02 -17.52 -1.08
CA PRO A 245 -6.72 -17.19 -1.68
C PRO A 245 -6.38 -15.70 -1.55
N VAL A 246 -7.41 -14.84 -1.62
CA VAL A 246 -7.26 -13.39 -1.45
C VAL A 246 -6.90 -13.08 0.00
N GLN A 247 -7.67 -13.65 0.94
CA GLN A 247 -7.38 -13.55 2.38
C GLN A 247 -5.96 -14.00 2.71
N LEU A 248 -5.53 -15.17 2.21
CA LEU A 248 -4.20 -15.69 2.44
C LEU A 248 -3.11 -14.79 1.84
N SER A 249 -3.31 -14.26 0.63
CA SER A 249 -2.33 -13.38 -0.01
C SER A 249 -2.11 -12.07 0.76
N TRP A 250 -3.20 -11.46 1.25
CA TRP A 250 -3.13 -10.27 2.09
C TRP A 250 -2.56 -10.59 3.48
N ALA A 251 -2.94 -11.72 4.09
CA ALA A 251 -2.41 -12.14 5.38
C ALA A 251 -0.88 -12.31 5.34
N ILE A 252 -0.35 -12.98 4.31
CA ILE A 252 1.10 -13.10 4.11
C ILE A 252 1.75 -11.72 3.94
N PHE A 253 1.12 -10.85 3.15
CA PHE A 253 1.59 -9.49 2.94
C PHE A 253 1.62 -8.64 4.23
N TYR A 254 0.63 -8.80 5.11
CA TYR A 254 0.62 -8.09 6.39
C TYR A 254 1.64 -8.67 7.37
N ILE A 255 1.70 -9.99 7.53
CA ILE A 255 2.63 -10.65 8.46
C ILE A 255 4.08 -10.33 8.09
N ALA A 256 4.46 -10.53 6.83
CA ALA A 256 5.82 -10.25 6.38
C ALA A 256 6.10 -8.74 6.36
N GLY A 257 5.10 -7.89 6.10
CA GLY A 257 5.22 -6.45 6.22
C GLY A 257 5.51 -5.99 7.64
N THR A 258 4.84 -6.58 8.63
CA THR A 258 5.14 -6.31 10.05
C THR A 258 6.59 -6.66 10.33
N LEU A 259 7.08 -7.82 9.89
CA LEU A 259 8.48 -8.22 10.08
C LEU A 259 9.48 -7.28 9.38
N VAL A 260 9.14 -6.81 8.17
CA VAL A 260 9.94 -5.82 7.43
C VAL A 260 10.07 -4.54 8.23
N TYR A 261 8.98 -4.00 8.76
CA TYR A 261 9.01 -2.73 9.47
C TYR A 261 9.52 -2.84 10.91
N THR A 262 9.22 -3.92 11.63
CA THR A 262 9.77 -4.16 12.98
C THR A 262 11.27 -4.37 12.96
N SER A 263 11.84 -4.77 11.82
CA SER A 263 13.29 -4.87 11.64
C SER A 263 14.01 -3.53 11.90
N ILE A 264 13.33 -2.40 11.68
CA ILE A 264 13.83 -1.04 11.92
C ILE A 264 13.75 -0.74 13.42
N MET A 265 14.66 -1.32 14.19
CA MET A 265 14.67 -1.24 15.66
C MET A 265 15.61 -0.16 16.20
N ALA A 266 16.81 -0.02 15.62
CA ALA A 266 17.88 0.81 16.14
C ALA A 266 17.90 2.20 15.49
N VAL A 267 16.79 2.94 15.64
CA VAL A 267 16.68 4.33 15.19
C VAL A 267 16.43 5.26 16.36
N THR A 268 16.93 6.49 16.25
CA THR A 268 16.69 7.55 17.23
C THR A 268 15.23 8.03 17.18
N VAL A 269 14.78 8.74 18.22
CA VAL A 269 13.42 9.30 18.27
C VAL A 269 13.17 10.28 17.11
N VAL A 270 14.18 11.08 16.75
CA VAL A 270 14.09 12.05 15.63
C VAL A 270 13.95 11.31 14.30
N GLU A 271 14.72 10.24 14.10
CA GLU A 271 14.60 9.39 12.91
C GLU A 271 13.24 8.71 12.84
N LEU A 272 12.77 8.14 13.95
CA LEU A 272 11.43 7.54 14.04
C LEU A 272 10.35 8.54 13.66
N PHE A 273 10.45 9.79 14.10
CA PHE A 273 9.51 10.85 13.71
C PHE A 273 9.53 11.09 12.20
N VAL A 274 10.71 11.19 11.59
CA VAL A 274 10.85 11.37 10.13
C VAL A 274 10.27 10.17 9.37
N TRP A 275 10.52 8.94 9.85
CA TRP A 275 9.92 7.72 9.31
C TRP A 275 8.40 7.78 9.32
N VAL A 276 7.78 8.17 10.45
CA VAL A 276 6.32 8.31 10.57
C VAL A 276 5.78 9.36 9.60
N VAL A 277 6.42 10.53 9.50
CA VAL A 277 6.00 11.62 8.59
C VAL A 277 6.07 11.19 7.12
N ILE A 278 7.13 10.50 6.74
CA ILE A 278 7.27 9.98 5.37
C ILE A 278 6.21 8.94 5.08
N GLN A 279 5.92 8.02 6.01
CA GLN A 279 4.89 7.00 5.81
C GLN A 279 3.48 7.60 5.69
N LEU A 280 3.19 8.63 6.47
CA LEU A 280 1.96 9.43 6.31
C LEU A 280 1.89 10.04 4.91
N SER A 281 3.00 10.63 4.44
CA SER A 281 3.09 11.27 3.12
C SER A 281 2.95 10.27 1.98
N VAL A 282 3.63 9.11 2.06
CA VAL A 282 3.53 8.00 1.10
C VAL A 282 2.10 7.49 1.02
N THR A 283 1.45 7.29 2.17
CA THR A 283 0.06 6.81 2.23
C THR A 283 -0.89 7.84 1.62
N ALA A 284 -0.78 9.11 2.02
CA ALA A 284 -1.63 10.18 1.50
C ALA A 284 -1.47 10.36 -0.02
N ALA A 285 -0.23 10.42 -0.51
CA ALA A 285 0.04 10.54 -1.95
C ALA A 285 -0.50 9.33 -2.74
N SER A 286 -0.31 8.11 -2.21
CA SER A 286 -0.80 6.88 -2.85
C SER A 286 -2.32 6.86 -2.95
N LYS A 287 -3.03 7.22 -1.87
CA LYS A 287 -4.50 7.26 -1.85
C LYS A 287 -5.06 8.38 -2.71
N LEU A 288 -4.43 9.55 -2.73
CA LEU A 288 -4.82 10.65 -3.62
C LEU A 288 -4.70 10.24 -5.10
N LEU A 289 -3.58 9.62 -5.49
CA LEU A 289 -3.39 9.11 -6.85
C LEU A 289 -4.47 8.08 -7.20
N ALA A 290 -4.71 7.10 -6.31
CA ALA A 290 -5.73 6.08 -6.52
C ALA A 290 -7.14 6.68 -6.67
N LEU A 291 -7.47 7.68 -5.85
CA LEU A 291 -8.74 8.41 -5.94
C LEU A 291 -8.89 9.10 -7.29
N TYR A 292 -7.87 9.85 -7.75
CA TYR A 292 -7.94 10.53 -9.03
C TYR A 292 -7.96 9.56 -10.22
N VAL A 293 -7.29 8.41 -10.13
CA VAL A 293 -7.44 7.34 -11.13
C VAL A 293 -8.90 6.88 -11.21
N CYS A 294 -9.53 6.58 -10.06
CA CYS A 294 -10.94 6.20 -10.01
C CYS A 294 -11.88 7.29 -10.56
N LEU A 295 -11.66 8.56 -10.19
CA LEU A 295 -12.47 9.68 -10.66
C LEU A 295 -12.25 9.98 -12.14
N SER A 296 -11.04 9.80 -12.67
CA SER A 296 -10.73 10.03 -14.09
C SER A 296 -11.36 9.00 -15.02
N LEU A 297 -11.53 7.77 -14.52
CA LEU A 297 -12.17 6.66 -15.23
C LEU A 297 -13.68 6.62 -15.00
N ARG A 298 -14.22 7.52 -14.18
CA ARG A 298 -15.65 7.71 -14.01
C ARG A 298 -16.19 8.46 -15.22
N ASP A 299 -17.14 7.86 -15.92
CA ASP A 299 -17.84 8.56 -17.00
C ASP A 299 -18.89 9.52 -16.38
N PRO A 300 -18.75 10.85 -16.54
CA PRO A 300 -19.68 11.81 -15.95
C PRO A 300 -21.04 11.82 -16.70
N THR A 301 -21.03 11.58 -18.01
CA THR A 301 -22.20 11.71 -18.90
C THR A 301 -23.27 10.66 -18.65
N ALA A 302 -22.92 9.47 -18.18
CA ALA A 302 -23.89 8.43 -17.86
C ALA A 302 -24.67 8.71 -16.56
N ASN A 303 -24.13 9.54 -15.65
CA ASN A 303 -24.71 9.75 -14.33
C ASN A 303 -25.53 11.04 -14.21
N ASP A 304 -25.21 12.09 -14.97
CA ASP A 304 -26.05 13.30 -14.97
C ASP A 304 -27.44 13.02 -15.57
N ALA A 305 -27.57 12.00 -16.43
CA ALA A 305 -28.87 11.51 -16.93
C ALA A 305 -29.63 10.62 -15.93
N ILE A 306 -28.96 10.04 -14.94
CA ILE A 306 -29.58 9.16 -13.91
C ILE A 306 -29.94 9.95 -12.64
N PHE A 307 -29.29 11.08 -12.40
CA PHE A 307 -29.45 11.93 -11.22
C PHE A 307 -30.06 13.30 -11.53
N ASP A 308 -30.81 13.41 -12.63
CA ASP A 308 -31.73 14.52 -12.80
C ASP A 308 -33.09 14.14 -12.18
N PRO A 309 -33.42 14.61 -10.95
CA PRO A 309 -34.71 14.33 -10.33
C PRO A 309 -35.88 14.96 -11.11
N SER A 310 -35.62 15.76 -12.15
CA SER A 310 -36.64 16.27 -13.07
C SER A 310 -36.92 15.36 -14.27
N ALA A 311 -36.14 14.30 -14.47
CA ALA A 311 -36.28 13.33 -15.55
C ALA A 311 -36.98 12.03 -15.09
N VAL A 312 -38.11 12.15 -14.40
CA VAL A 312 -39.08 11.05 -14.34
C VAL A 312 -40.00 11.22 -15.56
N PRO A 313 -39.87 10.43 -16.62
CA PRO A 313 -40.91 10.40 -17.63
C PRO A 313 -42.16 9.77 -16.99
N GLU A 314 -43.17 10.61 -16.74
CA GLU A 314 -44.56 10.17 -16.70
C GLU A 314 -44.88 9.53 -18.07
N ASN A 315 -44.55 8.24 -18.22
CA ASN A 315 -45.34 7.26 -18.95
C ASN A 315 -44.54 5.97 -19.10
N GLY A 316 -45.09 4.90 -18.52
CA GLY A 316 -44.61 3.54 -18.73
C GLY A 316 -44.64 3.18 -20.21
N SER A 317 -43.46 3.02 -20.80
CA SER A 317 -43.28 2.30 -22.06
C SER A 317 -41.87 1.71 -22.13
N PRO A 318 -41.72 0.46 -22.63
CA PRO A 318 -40.45 -0.26 -22.54
C PRO A 318 -39.47 0.24 -23.59
N LEU A 319 -38.26 0.59 -23.14
CA LEU A 319 -37.13 0.95 -24.00
C LEU A 319 -36.76 -0.23 -24.91
N LYS A 320 -36.91 -0.01 -26.23
CA LYS A 320 -36.41 -0.90 -27.29
C LYS A 320 -34.88 -0.96 -27.25
N ALA A 321 -34.35 -2.17 -27.28
CA ALA A 321 -32.94 -2.43 -27.57
C ALA A 321 -32.61 -1.99 -29.01
N VAL A 322 -31.61 -1.12 -29.17
CA VAL A 322 -30.99 -0.82 -30.46
C VAL A 322 -29.84 -1.79 -30.65
N LYS A 323 -29.84 -2.46 -31.81
CA LYS A 323 -28.81 -3.40 -32.29
C LYS A 323 -27.45 -2.74 -32.48
#